data_AF-A0A936C496-F1
#
_entry.id   AF-A0A936C496-F1
#
_cell.length_a   1.000
_cell.length_b   1.000
_cell.length_c   1.000
_cell.angle_alpha   90.00
_cell.angle_beta   90.00
_cell.angle_gamma   90.00
#
_symmetry.space_group_name_H-M   'P 1'
#
loop_
_entity.id
_entity.type
_entity.pdbx_description
1 polymer ?
#
loop_
_entity_poly.entity_id
_entity_poly.type
_entity_poly.pdbx_seq_one_letter_code
_entity_poly.pdbx_strand_id
1 'polypeptide(L)'
;MGGLLTVWAPPGAKSFTFVAPALTPELRLLSSYRVDSGPLLLAANAGFRLDRSGAAIDSPKQYSSADQLALGLSDSNVVPLGLAATYDIGSLSVLTEWAWDLHVGESAPRPRASPMAVSLGARYAPTTTPWAFELIATADVSRRPDFNADTRAIPIEPRLKVIAGLSFSVGDGPDVAPVVGTDSTPPPPPAPVTLGALTGRVVTSGDQPIADAVVKIATAEGLTLTATTAVDGRFSFSEVPFGDARVTAQARGYVAGEKTTHHISTTTAELTLRLVEALPEGEIRGTIRTFRGQGLPASLTIDPLGKNFTAGPDGNFALIVPPGTYEITIQAKGYRSQTRRLTVENEGVTVLNVDLRRR
;
A
#
# COMPACT_ATOMS: atom_id res chain seq x y z
N MET A 1 5.82 26.46 -3.57
CA MET A 1 6.61 25.58 -2.68
C MET A 1 5.77 24.38 -2.31
N GLY A 2 6.38 23.20 -2.21
CA GLY A 2 5.71 21.95 -1.85
C GLY A 2 6.65 21.01 -1.10
N GLY A 3 6.11 19.96 -0.49
CA GLY A 3 6.87 18.91 0.18
C GLY A 3 6.66 17.56 -0.49
N LEU A 4 7.70 16.72 -0.49
CA LEU A 4 7.64 15.33 -0.96
C LEU A 4 8.13 14.42 0.16
N LEU A 5 7.36 13.37 0.46
CA LEU A 5 7.74 12.29 1.36
C LEU A 5 7.86 11.00 0.54
N THR A 6 9.05 10.40 0.53
CA THR A 6 9.35 9.15 -0.18
C THR A 6 9.79 8.11 0.84
N VAL A 7 9.38 6.84 0.65
CA VAL A 7 9.84 5.73 1.47
C VAL A 7 10.36 4.62 0.56
N TRP A 8 11.65 4.28 0.69
CA TRP A 8 12.23 3.15 0.00
C TRP A 8 12.27 1.91 0.89
N ALA A 9 11.87 0.78 0.31
CA ALA A 9 11.58 -0.48 0.99
C ALA A 9 12.16 -1.65 0.17
N PRO A 10 13.43 -2.05 0.39
CA PRO A 10 14.05 -3.10 -0.40
C PRO A 10 13.48 -4.49 -0.03
N PRO A 11 13.36 -5.40 -1.02
CA PRO A 11 13.07 -6.81 -0.76
C PRO A 11 14.27 -7.50 -0.09
N GLY A 12 14.02 -8.54 0.71
CA GLY A 12 15.06 -9.30 1.39
C GLY A 12 15.87 -10.21 0.47
N ALA A 13 17.11 -10.50 0.87
CA ALA A 13 18.05 -11.33 0.09
C ALA A 13 17.59 -12.78 -0.15
N LYS A 14 16.63 -13.28 0.64
CA LYS A 14 16.17 -14.70 0.59
C LYS A 14 14.67 -14.86 0.30
N SER A 15 13.89 -13.77 0.23
CA SER A 15 12.47 -13.79 -0.09
C SER A 15 11.97 -12.42 -0.56
N PHE A 16 10.85 -12.37 -1.28
CA PHE A 16 10.12 -11.12 -1.58
C PHE A 16 9.50 -10.45 -0.33
N THR A 17 9.93 -10.86 0.86
CA THR A 17 9.48 -10.28 2.12
C THR A 17 10.25 -9.00 2.38
N PHE A 18 9.50 -7.96 2.73
CA PHE A 18 10.01 -6.66 3.10
C PHE A 18 10.96 -6.71 4.31
N VAL A 19 12.11 -6.04 4.20
CA VAL A 19 13.08 -5.92 5.31
C VAL A 19 12.83 -4.61 6.05
N ALA A 20 11.97 -4.65 7.07
CA ALA A 20 11.61 -3.47 7.86
C ALA A 20 12.82 -2.68 8.42
N PRO A 21 13.92 -3.32 8.88
CA PRO A 21 15.11 -2.60 9.31
C PRO A 21 15.79 -1.75 8.22
N ALA A 22 15.58 -2.08 6.94
CA ALA A 22 16.19 -1.41 5.79
C ALA A 22 15.37 -0.23 5.22
N LEU A 23 14.26 0.12 5.89
CA LEU A 23 13.42 1.25 5.54
C LEU A 23 14.22 2.55 5.47
N THR A 24 14.14 3.20 4.32
CA THR A 24 14.86 4.44 4.04
C THR A 24 13.87 5.56 3.69
N PRO A 25 13.32 6.27 4.70
CA PRO A 25 12.43 7.41 4.46
C PRO A 25 13.23 8.67 4.09
N GLU A 26 12.64 9.48 3.22
CA GLU A 26 13.20 10.74 2.73
C GLU A 26 12.13 11.83 2.71
N LEU A 27 12.46 12.99 3.26
CA LEU A 27 11.65 14.20 3.17
C LEU A 27 12.40 15.25 2.34
N ARG A 28 11.73 15.84 1.34
CA ARG A 28 12.26 16.96 0.55
C ARG A 28 11.31 18.15 0.54
N LEU A 29 11.89 19.35 0.66
CA LEU A 29 11.25 20.62 0.34
C LEU A 29 11.59 20.97 -1.11
N LEU A 30 10.56 21.37 -1.87
CA LEU A 30 10.66 21.75 -3.26
C LEU A 30 10.20 23.20 -3.44
N SER A 31 10.99 24.00 -4.15
CA SER A 31 10.67 25.37 -4.52
C SER A 31 10.90 25.59 -6.00
N SER A 32 10.02 26.36 -6.62
CA SER A 32 10.21 26.86 -7.99
C SER A 32 9.71 28.28 -8.09
N TYR A 33 10.35 29.04 -8.96
CA TYR A 33 10.08 30.46 -9.18
C TYR A 33 10.30 30.77 -10.66
N ARG A 34 9.27 31.31 -11.33
CA ARG A 34 9.37 31.80 -12.70
C ARG A 34 9.68 33.29 -12.67
N VAL A 35 10.77 33.69 -13.31
CA VAL A 35 11.27 35.06 -13.29
C VAL A 35 10.44 35.92 -14.24
N ASP A 36 9.79 36.97 -13.71
CA ASP A 36 9.04 37.99 -14.47
C ASP A 36 8.02 37.46 -15.48
N SER A 37 7.43 36.28 -15.23
CA SER A 37 6.59 35.54 -16.18
C SER A 37 7.28 35.21 -17.52
N GLY A 38 8.60 35.36 -17.58
CA GLY A 38 9.42 35.10 -18.74
C GLY A 38 9.78 33.61 -18.93
N PRO A 39 10.70 33.33 -19.86
CA PRO A 39 11.08 31.97 -20.23
C PRO A 39 11.90 31.24 -19.17
N LEU A 40 12.38 31.93 -18.14
CA LEU A 40 13.27 31.37 -17.12
C LEU A 40 12.50 30.88 -15.90
N LEU A 41 12.61 29.59 -15.60
CA LEU A 41 12.17 28.96 -14.37
C LEU A 41 13.39 28.53 -13.56
N LEU A 42 13.43 28.94 -12.29
CA LEU A 42 14.42 28.49 -11.31
C LEU A 42 13.75 27.51 -10.35
N ALA A 43 14.44 26.45 -9.98
CA ALA A 43 13.98 25.48 -9.01
C ALA A 43 15.09 25.13 -8.02
N ALA A 44 14.69 24.79 -6.81
CA ALA A 44 15.58 24.37 -5.75
C ALA A 44 14.93 23.27 -4.91
N ASN A 45 15.74 22.35 -4.41
CA ASN A 45 15.31 21.35 -3.45
C ASN A 45 16.36 21.15 -2.34
N ALA A 46 15.86 20.80 -1.17
CA ALA A 46 16.68 20.40 -0.02
C ALA A 46 15.90 19.38 0.80
N GLY A 47 16.58 18.39 1.38
CA GLY A 47 15.92 17.36 2.16
C GLY A 47 16.81 16.60 3.12
N PHE A 48 16.25 15.54 3.68
CA PHE A 48 16.96 14.60 4.54
C PHE A 48 16.45 13.17 4.28
N ARG A 49 17.39 12.26 4.05
CA ARG A 49 17.16 10.82 3.89
C ARG A 49 17.80 10.08 5.05
N LEU A 50 16.97 9.34 5.79
CA LEU A 50 17.42 8.39 6.80
C LEU A 50 17.77 7.07 6.08
N ASP A 51 19.01 6.94 5.63
CA ASP A 51 19.43 5.77 4.85
C ASP A 51 19.76 4.59 5.77
N ARG A 52 18.95 3.52 5.63
CA ARG A 52 19.15 2.25 6.33
C ARG A 52 19.33 1.10 5.36
N SER A 53 19.60 1.39 4.09
CA SER A 53 19.68 0.38 3.04
C SER A 53 20.70 -0.72 3.33
N GLY A 54 21.80 -0.43 4.02
CA GLY A 54 22.78 -1.42 4.45
C GLY A 54 22.23 -2.56 5.32
N ALA A 55 21.09 -2.36 6.01
CA ALA A 55 20.42 -3.40 6.79
C ALA A 55 19.68 -4.45 5.93
N ALA A 56 19.65 -4.29 4.59
CA ALA A 56 19.05 -5.25 3.67
C ALA A 56 19.88 -6.54 3.50
N ILE A 57 21.15 -6.55 3.96
CA ILE A 57 22.06 -7.69 3.85
C ILE A 57 22.53 -8.19 5.21
N ASP A 58 22.48 -9.52 5.42
CA ASP A 58 22.81 -10.17 6.71
C ASP A 58 24.31 -10.04 7.08
N SER A 59 25.20 -9.89 6.10
CA SER A 59 26.66 -9.86 6.32
C SER A 59 27.39 -9.08 5.22
N PRO A 60 27.49 -7.74 5.35
CA PRO A 60 28.16 -6.88 4.36
C PRO A 60 29.58 -7.34 4.02
N LYS A 61 30.34 -7.77 5.03
CA LYS A 61 31.74 -8.22 4.91
C LYS A 61 31.95 -9.48 4.06
N GLN A 62 30.90 -10.22 3.72
CA GLN A 62 30.99 -11.41 2.86
C GLN A 62 30.95 -11.07 1.37
N TYR A 63 30.51 -9.86 1.02
CA TYR A 63 30.46 -9.37 -0.36
C TYR A 63 31.74 -8.64 -0.71
N SER A 64 32.22 -8.80 -1.94
CA SER A 64 33.35 -8.02 -2.43
C SER A 64 32.99 -6.53 -2.43
N SER A 65 33.99 -5.65 -2.36
CA SER A 65 33.75 -4.20 -2.46
C SER A 65 33.02 -3.82 -3.77
N ALA A 66 33.19 -4.59 -4.83
CA ALA A 66 32.49 -4.40 -6.10
C ALA A 66 31.01 -4.81 -6.03
N ASP A 67 30.69 -5.91 -5.34
CA ASP A 67 29.30 -6.36 -5.16
C ASP A 67 28.52 -5.40 -4.24
N GLN A 68 29.16 -4.93 -3.17
CA GLN A 68 28.55 -3.94 -2.29
C GLN A 68 28.27 -2.62 -3.03
N LEU A 69 29.15 -2.22 -3.95
CA LEU A 69 28.97 -1.05 -4.81
C LEU A 69 27.78 -1.23 -5.79
N ALA A 70 27.68 -2.41 -6.40
CA ALA A 70 26.62 -2.73 -7.35
C ALA A 70 25.23 -2.76 -6.70
N LEU A 71 25.15 -3.06 -5.40
CA LEU A 71 23.90 -3.08 -4.64
C LEU A 71 23.42 -1.68 -4.22
N GLY A 72 24.28 -0.65 -4.31
CA GLY A 72 23.91 0.74 -4.00
C GLY A 72 23.49 0.98 -2.54
N LEU A 73 23.89 0.11 -1.61
CA LEU A 73 23.54 0.22 -0.20
C LEU A 73 24.46 1.24 0.50
N SER A 74 23.94 1.89 1.53
CA SER A 74 24.62 2.89 2.34
C SER A 74 24.24 2.72 3.82
N ASP A 75 25.17 3.07 4.68
CA ASP A 75 24.99 3.15 6.14
C ASP A 75 25.06 4.60 6.65
N SER A 76 24.94 5.57 5.75
CA SER A 76 25.06 6.99 6.04
C SER A 76 23.84 7.75 5.55
N ASN A 77 23.34 8.64 6.38
CA ASN A 77 22.22 9.50 6.02
C ASN A 77 22.62 10.46 4.90
N VAL A 78 21.65 10.94 4.13
CA VAL A 78 21.91 11.82 2.98
C VAL A 78 21.12 13.11 3.13
N VAL A 79 21.78 14.23 2.85
CA VAL A 79 21.17 15.55 2.70
C VAL A 79 21.11 15.85 1.20
N PRO A 80 20.03 15.49 0.48
CA PRO A 80 19.89 15.82 -0.92
C PRO A 80 19.71 17.34 -1.07
N LEU A 81 20.52 17.93 -1.93
CA LEU A 81 20.45 19.33 -2.33
C LEU A 81 20.38 19.41 -3.85
N GLY A 82 19.58 20.34 -4.37
CA GLY A 82 19.52 20.56 -5.81
C GLY A 82 19.14 21.97 -6.19
N LEU A 83 19.71 22.42 -7.30
CA LEU A 83 19.39 23.67 -7.98
C LEU A 83 19.17 23.35 -9.45
N ALA A 84 18.10 23.88 -10.04
CA ALA A 84 17.83 23.71 -11.45
C ALA A 84 17.36 25.02 -12.08
N ALA A 85 17.63 25.15 -13.37
CA ALA A 85 17.09 26.22 -14.19
C ALA A 85 16.61 25.65 -15.52
N THR A 86 15.45 26.12 -15.97
CA THR A 86 14.89 25.81 -17.27
C THR A 86 14.66 27.11 -18.02
N TYR A 87 15.10 27.17 -19.26
CA TYR A 87 14.89 28.32 -20.14
C TYR A 87 14.14 27.90 -21.40
N ASP A 88 12.94 28.45 -21.58
CA ASP A 88 12.02 28.10 -22.66
C ASP A 88 12.20 29.01 -23.89
N ILE A 89 12.37 28.42 -25.07
CA ILE A 89 12.59 29.09 -26.36
C ILE A 89 11.63 28.47 -27.39
N GLY A 90 10.39 28.97 -27.43
CA GLY A 90 9.34 28.40 -28.27
C GLY A 90 9.07 26.94 -27.89
N SER A 91 9.34 26.01 -28.82
CA SER A 91 9.17 24.56 -28.59
C SER A 91 10.38 23.89 -27.95
N LEU A 92 11.45 24.63 -27.63
CA LEU A 92 12.69 24.09 -27.05
C LEU A 92 12.86 24.58 -25.61
N SER A 93 13.01 23.67 -24.66
CA SER A 93 13.43 23.99 -23.29
C SER A 93 14.88 23.56 -23.09
N VAL A 94 15.73 24.46 -22.60
CA VAL A 94 17.08 24.15 -22.14
C VAL A 94 17.05 23.96 -20.64
N LEU A 95 17.56 22.84 -20.14
CA LEU A 95 17.52 22.46 -18.74
C LEU A 95 18.94 22.37 -18.19
N THR A 96 19.16 22.90 -17.00
CA THR A 96 20.38 22.67 -16.24
C THR A 96 20.04 22.33 -14.81
N GLU A 97 20.78 21.37 -14.24
CA GLU A 97 20.59 20.93 -12.87
C GLU A 97 21.95 20.70 -12.22
N TRP A 98 22.09 21.10 -10.97
CA TRP A 98 23.12 20.65 -10.07
C TRP A 98 22.45 19.90 -8.92
N ALA A 99 22.91 18.68 -8.68
CA ALA A 99 22.43 17.82 -7.59
C ALA A 99 23.61 17.38 -6.73
N TRP A 100 23.42 17.35 -5.41
CA TRP A 100 24.41 16.92 -4.45
C TRP A 100 23.75 16.09 -3.35
N ASP A 101 24.02 14.78 -3.37
CA ASP A 101 23.60 13.85 -2.33
C ASP A 101 24.68 13.85 -1.24
N LEU A 102 24.64 14.86 -0.37
CA LEU A 102 25.64 15.04 0.68
C LEU A 102 25.45 13.99 1.78
N HIS A 103 26.35 13.01 1.84
CA HIS A 103 26.34 12.01 2.91
C HIS A 103 26.78 12.64 4.23
N VAL A 104 26.06 12.32 5.31
CA VAL A 104 26.29 12.83 6.67
C VAL A 104 26.21 11.72 7.71
N GLY A 105 26.99 11.84 8.78
CA GLY A 105 27.10 10.85 9.86
C GLY A 105 28.54 10.42 10.11
N GLU A 106 28.73 9.58 11.13
CA GLU A 106 30.07 9.13 11.57
C GLU A 106 30.82 8.32 10.50
N SER A 107 30.09 7.62 9.64
CA SER A 107 30.60 6.79 8.55
C SER A 107 30.64 7.50 7.19
N ALA A 108 30.26 8.78 7.12
CA ALA A 108 30.09 9.48 5.86
C ALA A 108 31.44 9.87 5.22
N PRO A 109 31.56 9.80 3.87
CA PRO A 109 32.72 10.33 3.17
C PRO A 109 32.86 11.84 3.36
N ARG A 110 34.03 12.38 2.99
CA ARG A 110 34.23 13.83 2.93
C ARG A 110 33.19 14.45 1.97
N PRO A 111 32.67 15.67 2.23
CA PRO A 111 31.63 16.29 1.42
C PRO A 111 31.90 16.30 -0.10
N ARG A 112 33.17 16.55 -0.50
CA ARG A 112 33.58 16.56 -1.91
C ARG A 112 33.60 15.17 -2.58
N ALA A 113 33.59 14.11 -1.78
CA ALA A 113 33.51 12.73 -2.23
C ALA A 113 32.08 12.18 -2.16
N SER A 114 31.12 12.96 -1.65
CA SER A 114 29.71 12.65 -1.77
C SER A 114 29.25 12.87 -3.22
N PRO A 115 28.34 12.04 -3.75
CA PRO A 115 27.88 12.12 -5.13
C PRO A 115 27.34 13.51 -5.48
N MET A 116 27.91 14.10 -6.53
CA MET A 116 27.56 15.44 -6.97
C MET A 116 27.58 15.47 -8.48
N ALA A 117 26.47 15.87 -9.09
CA ALA A 117 26.28 15.80 -10.52
C ALA A 117 25.82 17.15 -11.08
N VAL A 118 26.25 17.44 -12.31
CA VAL A 118 25.77 18.56 -13.12
C VAL A 118 25.16 18.00 -14.39
N SER A 119 23.91 18.36 -14.66
CA SER A 119 23.18 17.99 -15.86
C SER A 119 22.97 19.20 -16.77
N LEU A 120 23.10 18.98 -18.07
CA LEU A 120 22.68 19.90 -19.12
C LEU A 120 21.81 19.11 -20.10
N GLY A 121 20.62 19.64 -20.38
CA GLY A 121 19.66 18.98 -21.23
C GLY A 121 18.93 19.94 -22.16
N ALA A 122 18.32 19.36 -23.18
CA ALA A 122 17.44 20.05 -24.10
C ALA A 122 16.22 19.16 -24.34
N ARG A 123 15.03 19.75 -24.25
CA ARG A 123 13.76 19.11 -24.59
C ARG A 123 13.09 19.86 -25.71
N TYR A 124 12.84 19.19 -26.82
CA TYR A 124 12.09 19.72 -27.94
C TYR A 124 10.69 19.11 -27.96
N ALA A 125 9.67 19.95 -27.74
CA ALA A 125 8.27 19.56 -27.67
C ALA A 125 7.42 20.54 -28.50
N PRO A 126 7.19 20.25 -29.79
CA PRO A 126 6.35 21.09 -30.64
C PRO A 126 4.88 21.02 -30.22
N THR A 127 4.21 22.17 -30.17
CA THR A 127 2.77 22.24 -29.83
C THR A 127 1.86 21.61 -30.88
N THR A 128 2.33 21.44 -32.12
CA THR A 128 1.57 20.89 -33.24
C THR A 128 1.69 19.38 -33.40
N THR A 129 2.55 18.73 -32.59
CA THR A 129 2.83 17.31 -32.74
C THR A 129 2.74 16.59 -31.42
N PRO A 130 2.27 15.33 -31.40
CA PRO A 130 2.09 14.57 -30.17
C PRO A 130 3.39 14.02 -29.59
N TRP A 131 4.56 14.40 -30.09
CA TRP A 131 5.84 13.84 -29.66
C TRP A 131 6.74 14.91 -29.05
N ALA A 132 7.60 14.49 -28.12
CA ALA A 132 8.69 15.31 -27.61
C ALA A 132 9.97 14.49 -27.52
N PHE A 133 11.08 15.11 -27.91
CA PHE A 133 12.42 14.55 -27.80
C PHE A 133 13.17 15.23 -26.67
N GLU A 134 13.98 14.48 -25.94
CA GLU A 134 14.81 14.97 -24.85
C GLU A 134 16.22 14.39 -24.96
N LEU A 135 17.22 15.22 -24.71
CA LEU A 135 18.61 14.81 -24.61
C LEU A 135 19.20 15.44 -23.35
N ILE A 136 19.72 14.62 -22.45
CA ILE A 136 20.36 15.07 -21.21
C ILE A 136 21.76 14.45 -21.13
N ALA A 137 22.76 15.28 -20.87
CA ALA A 137 24.09 14.87 -20.46
C ALA A 137 24.31 15.22 -18.99
N THR A 138 24.72 14.25 -18.19
CA THR A 138 25.02 14.38 -16.76
C THR A 138 26.48 14.03 -16.51
N ALA A 139 27.21 14.94 -15.88
CA ALA A 139 28.58 14.73 -15.45
C ALA A 139 28.67 14.61 -13.93
N ASP A 140 29.29 13.54 -13.43
CA ASP A 140 29.65 13.41 -12.02
C ASP A 140 30.92 14.25 -11.75
N VAL A 141 30.75 15.25 -10.89
CA VAL A 141 31.78 16.23 -10.49
C VAL A 141 32.32 15.95 -9.08
N SER A 142 31.91 14.86 -8.45
CA SER A 142 32.46 14.43 -7.16
C SER A 142 33.91 13.93 -7.29
N ARG A 143 34.69 14.04 -6.22
CA ARG A 143 35.96 13.32 -6.11
C ARG A 143 35.64 11.85 -5.86
N ARG A 144 36.38 10.94 -6.50
CA ARG A 144 36.21 9.52 -6.18
C ARG A 144 36.62 9.28 -4.72
N PRO A 145 35.79 8.56 -3.94
CA PRO A 145 36.21 8.10 -2.61
C PRO A 145 37.46 7.23 -2.73
N ASP A 146 38.37 7.35 -1.78
CA ASP A 146 39.52 6.44 -1.66
C ASP A 146 39.01 5.07 -1.20
N PHE A 147 39.24 4.03 -2.00
CA PHE A 147 38.82 2.67 -1.66
C PHE A 147 39.81 2.03 -0.68
N ASN A 148 39.47 2.02 0.60
CA ASN A 148 40.20 1.29 1.63
C ASN A 148 39.35 0.13 2.17
N ALA A 149 39.99 -0.89 2.75
CA ALA A 149 39.29 -2.07 3.29
C ALA A 149 38.25 -1.75 4.39
N ASP A 150 38.29 -0.55 4.95
CA ASP A 150 37.36 -0.06 5.99
C ASP A 150 36.25 0.86 5.46
N THR A 151 36.31 1.31 4.20
CA THR A 151 35.27 2.17 3.60
C THR A 151 34.11 1.34 3.07
N ARG A 152 32.93 1.51 3.70
CA ARG A 152 31.67 0.88 3.28
C ARG A 152 31.10 1.51 2.01
N ALA A 153 30.19 0.78 1.37
CA ALA A 153 29.58 1.08 0.08
C ALA A 153 29.07 2.52 -0.05
N ILE A 154 29.65 3.26 -1.00
CA ILE A 154 29.13 4.53 -1.50
C ILE A 154 28.86 4.31 -2.98
N PRO A 155 27.65 4.61 -3.49
CA PRO A 155 27.36 4.49 -4.93
C PRO A 155 28.35 5.32 -5.75
N ILE A 156 28.99 4.72 -6.75
CA ILE A 156 29.84 5.45 -7.69
C ILE A 156 29.09 5.57 -9.00
N GLU A 157 28.66 6.78 -9.30
CA GLU A 157 28.04 7.08 -10.57
C GLU A 157 29.07 7.09 -11.72
N PRO A 158 28.65 6.76 -12.96
CA PRO A 158 29.49 6.96 -14.13
C PRO A 158 29.88 8.44 -14.26
N ARG A 159 31.12 8.71 -14.71
CA ARG A 159 31.63 10.08 -14.88
C ARG A 159 30.82 10.93 -15.84
N LEU A 160 30.25 10.29 -16.86
CA LEU A 160 29.39 10.91 -17.84
C LEU A 160 28.29 9.93 -18.20
N LYS A 161 27.06 10.42 -18.19
CA LYS A 161 25.87 9.70 -18.65
C LYS A 161 25.16 10.57 -19.68
N VAL A 162 24.76 9.99 -20.81
CA VAL A 162 23.94 10.66 -21.81
C VAL A 162 22.68 9.85 -22.03
N ILE A 163 21.53 10.50 -21.88
CA ILE A 163 20.21 9.88 -22.05
C ILE A 163 19.51 10.64 -23.18
N ALA A 164 19.02 9.87 -24.16
CA ALA A 164 18.10 10.38 -25.18
C ALA A 164 16.73 9.73 -24.95
N GLY A 165 15.68 10.54 -24.92
CA GLY A 165 14.30 10.12 -24.68
C GLY A 165 13.40 10.58 -25.83
N LEU A 166 12.45 9.72 -26.20
CA LEU A 166 11.33 10.06 -27.08
C LEU A 166 10.04 9.75 -26.33
N SER A 167 9.16 10.73 -26.23
CA SER A 167 7.85 10.61 -25.59
C SER A 167 6.76 10.95 -26.61
N PHE A 168 5.59 10.33 -26.46
CA PHE A 168 4.43 10.56 -27.31
C PHE A 168 3.14 10.58 -26.47
N SER A 169 2.26 11.53 -26.74
CA SER A 169 0.93 11.63 -26.13
C SER A 169 -0.12 11.09 -27.12
N VAL A 170 -0.88 10.07 -26.71
CA VAL A 170 -1.94 9.48 -27.54
C VAL A 170 -3.30 9.93 -27.03
N GLY A 171 -4.07 10.55 -27.93
CA GLY A 171 -5.40 11.09 -27.66
C GLY A 171 -5.37 12.59 -27.34
N ASP A 172 -6.41 13.29 -27.77
CA ASP A 172 -6.75 14.57 -27.17
C ASP A 172 -7.16 14.25 -25.74
N GLY A 173 -6.34 14.59 -24.75
CA GLY A 173 -6.83 14.66 -23.37
C GLY A 173 -8.11 15.51 -23.34
N PRO A 174 -8.98 15.39 -22.32
CA PRO A 174 -10.06 16.36 -22.18
C PRO A 174 -9.43 17.75 -22.34
N ASP A 175 -10.01 18.56 -23.23
CA ASP A 175 -9.56 19.92 -23.54
C ASP A 175 -9.71 20.75 -22.28
N VAL A 176 -8.80 20.53 -21.32
CA VAL A 176 -8.65 21.37 -20.15
C VAL A 176 -7.96 22.58 -20.72
N ALA A 177 -8.78 23.53 -21.18
CA ALA A 177 -8.34 24.81 -21.66
C ALA A 177 -7.20 25.30 -20.75
N PRO A 178 -6.05 25.72 -21.33
CA PRO A 178 -4.97 26.26 -20.53
C PRO A 178 -5.59 27.29 -19.60
N VAL A 179 -5.36 27.16 -18.29
CA VAL A 179 -5.75 28.18 -17.32
C VAL A 179 -4.87 29.39 -17.61
N VAL A 180 -5.27 30.15 -18.62
CA VAL A 180 -4.78 31.50 -18.87
C VAL A 180 -5.16 32.26 -17.62
N GLY A 181 -4.15 32.79 -16.94
CA GLY A 181 -4.35 33.75 -15.85
C GLY A 181 -4.96 35.03 -16.40
N THR A 182 -6.26 35.00 -16.67
CA THR A 182 -7.11 36.19 -16.77
C THR A 182 -8.04 36.13 -15.58
N ASP A 183 -7.95 37.19 -14.78
CA ASP A 183 -8.66 37.43 -13.52
C ASP A 183 -8.21 36.61 -12.32
N SER A 184 -7.49 37.31 -11.43
CA SER A 184 -7.39 37.04 -10.00
C SER A 184 -8.75 37.14 -9.29
N THR A 185 -9.84 36.66 -9.89
CA THR A 185 -10.96 36.23 -9.08
C THR A 185 -10.47 34.96 -8.38
N PRO A 186 -10.42 34.94 -7.03
CA PRO A 186 -10.23 33.69 -6.32
C PRO A 186 -11.15 32.66 -6.97
N PRO A 187 -10.67 31.42 -7.23
CA PRO A 187 -11.58 30.36 -7.66
C PRO A 187 -12.80 30.42 -6.75
N PRO A 188 -14.04 30.37 -7.31
CA PRO A 188 -15.24 30.41 -6.49
C PRO A 188 -15.00 29.46 -5.32
N PRO A 189 -15.16 29.92 -4.05
CA PRO A 189 -14.89 29.09 -2.89
C PRO A 189 -15.48 27.71 -3.18
N PRO A 190 -14.70 26.62 -2.98
CA PRO A 190 -15.21 25.28 -3.25
C PRO A 190 -16.59 25.22 -2.64
N ALA A 191 -17.60 24.88 -3.47
CA ALA A 191 -18.99 24.94 -3.07
C ALA A 191 -19.08 24.33 -1.66
N PRO A 192 -19.61 25.07 -0.66
CA PRO A 192 -19.51 24.63 0.72
C PRO A 192 -20.04 23.21 0.78
N VAL A 193 -19.19 22.28 1.23
CA VAL A 193 -19.62 20.91 1.47
C VAL A 193 -20.72 21.00 2.51
N THR A 194 -21.96 20.80 2.08
CA THR A 194 -23.09 20.81 3.00
C THR A 194 -22.97 19.55 3.83
N LEU A 195 -22.67 19.72 5.12
CA LEU A 195 -22.61 18.63 6.09
C LEU A 195 -23.98 18.46 6.73
N GLY A 196 -24.42 17.21 6.86
CA GLY A 196 -25.63 16.83 7.56
C GLY A 196 -25.36 15.89 8.72
N ALA A 197 -26.39 15.68 9.54
CA ALA A 197 -26.41 14.64 10.54
C ALA A 197 -27.14 13.40 10.03
N LEU A 198 -26.53 12.22 10.21
CA LEU A 198 -27.21 10.93 10.02
C LEU A 198 -27.42 10.28 11.38
N THR A 199 -28.68 10.10 11.77
CA THR A 199 -29.05 9.36 12.97
C THR A 199 -29.75 8.07 12.59
N GLY A 200 -29.66 7.04 13.42
CA GLY A 200 -30.30 5.78 13.07
C GLY A 200 -30.34 4.77 14.20
N ARG A 201 -30.90 3.60 13.87
CA ARG A 201 -30.98 2.44 14.76
C ARG A 201 -30.50 1.19 14.07
N VAL A 202 -29.81 0.32 14.81
CA VAL A 202 -29.51 -1.06 14.40
C VAL A 202 -30.39 -1.99 15.22
N VAL A 203 -31.18 -2.82 14.54
CA VAL A 203 -32.13 -3.75 15.15
C VAL A 203 -32.00 -5.16 14.56
N THR A 204 -32.51 -6.17 15.28
CA THR A 204 -32.65 -7.54 14.77
C THR A 204 -33.82 -7.66 13.78
N SER A 205 -33.97 -8.82 13.15
CA SER A 205 -35.17 -9.15 12.37
C SER A 205 -36.46 -9.09 13.20
N GLY A 206 -36.37 -9.27 14.52
CA GLY A 206 -37.47 -9.15 15.48
C GLY A 206 -37.59 -7.77 16.15
N ASP A 207 -37.03 -6.71 15.55
CA ASP A 207 -37.07 -5.32 16.04
C ASP A 207 -36.41 -5.08 17.41
N GLN A 208 -35.59 -6.01 17.91
CA GLN A 208 -34.82 -5.80 19.14
C GLN A 208 -33.59 -4.93 18.86
N PRO A 209 -33.26 -3.94 19.71
CA PRO A 209 -32.09 -3.09 19.51
C PRO A 209 -30.79 -3.90 19.67
N ILE A 210 -29.81 -3.62 18.80
CA ILE A 210 -28.47 -4.23 18.87
C ILE A 210 -27.48 -3.18 19.39
N ALA A 211 -26.99 -3.39 20.61
CA ALA A 211 -25.93 -2.59 21.22
C ALA A 211 -24.55 -2.98 20.68
N ASP A 212 -23.59 -2.05 20.77
CA ASP A 212 -22.19 -2.26 20.38
C ASP A 212 -21.98 -2.67 18.91
N ALA A 213 -22.96 -2.41 18.05
CA ALA A 213 -22.84 -2.60 16.61
C ALA A 213 -21.98 -1.49 16.01
N VAL A 214 -20.99 -1.87 15.23
CA VAL A 214 -20.13 -0.94 14.49
C VAL A 214 -20.83 -0.56 13.19
N VAL A 215 -21.21 0.70 13.08
CA VAL A 215 -21.79 1.31 11.87
C VAL A 215 -20.70 2.08 11.14
N LYS A 216 -20.53 1.80 9.85
CA LYS A 216 -19.56 2.45 8.98
C LYS A 216 -20.26 3.12 7.81
N ILE A 217 -19.87 4.35 7.53
CA ILE A 217 -20.30 5.12 6.35
C ILE A 217 -19.10 5.27 5.42
N ALA A 218 -19.30 5.05 4.12
CA ALA A 218 -18.36 5.40 3.07
C ALA A 218 -19.05 6.31 2.03
N THR A 219 -18.56 7.53 1.84
CA THR A 219 -19.08 8.48 0.85
C THR A 219 -18.41 8.32 -0.51
N ALA A 220 -19.00 8.89 -1.55
CA ALA A 220 -18.41 8.90 -2.90
C ALA A 220 -17.07 9.65 -2.96
N GLU A 221 -16.84 10.64 -2.08
CA GLU A 221 -15.55 11.35 -1.98
C GLU A 221 -14.46 10.58 -1.19
N GLY A 222 -14.74 9.33 -0.77
CA GLY A 222 -13.78 8.49 -0.07
C GLY A 222 -13.69 8.74 1.45
N LEU A 223 -14.52 9.61 2.01
CA LEU A 223 -14.62 9.78 3.46
C LEU A 223 -15.21 8.52 4.09
N THR A 224 -14.56 8.04 5.16
CA THR A 224 -15.02 6.89 5.94
C THR A 224 -15.23 7.31 7.39
N LEU A 225 -16.46 7.17 7.88
CA LEU A 225 -16.82 7.44 9.28
C LEU A 225 -17.24 6.14 9.96
N THR A 226 -17.01 6.04 11.27
CA THR A 226 -17.40 4.87 12.07
C THR A 226 -18.00 5.32 13.41
N ALA A 227 -19.09 4.69 13.80
CA ALA A 227 -19.77 4.90 15.08
C ALA A 227 -20.18 3.55 15.68
N THR A 228 -20.35 3.50 17.00
CA THR A 228 -20.84 2.33 17.72
C THR A 228 -22.24 2.61 18.24
N THR A 229 -23.15 1.66 18.13
CA THR A 229 -24.52 1.83 18.65
C THR A 229 -24.56 1.80 20.18
N ALA A 230 -25.43 2.65 20.75
CA ALA A 230 -25.73 2.65 22.18
C ALA A 230 -26.58 1.42 22.58
N VAL A 231 -26.84 1.28 23.89
CA VAL A 231 -27.63 0.16 24.47
C VAL A 231 -29.03 0.06 23.87
N ASP A 232 -29.61 1.18 23.41
CA ASP A 232 -30.92 1.24 22.75
C ASP A 232 -30.84 1.11 21.22
N GLY A 233 -29.69 0.70 20.70
CA GLY A 233 -29.42 0.46 19.28
C GLY A 233 -29.19 1.73 18.45
N ARG A 234 -29.18 2.92 19.06
CA ARG A 234 -29.02 4.18 18.31
C ARG A 234 -27.58 4.51 17.97
N PHE A 235 -27.38 5.11 16.79
CA PHE A 235 -26.11 5.70 16.35
C PHE A 235 -26.34 7.11 15.77
N SER A 236 -25.29 7.93 15.77
CA SER A 236 -25.31 9.28 15.20
C SER A 236 -23.98 9.66 14.56
N PHE A 237 -24.05 10.31 13.41
CA PHE A 237 -22.95 10.98 12.73
C PHE A 237 -23.32 12.46 12.52
N SER A 238 -22.45 13.39 12.90
CA SER A 238 -22.73 14.84 12.82
C SER A 238 -22.12 15.55 11.62
N GLU A 239 -21.20 14.90 10.90
CA GLU A 239 -20.40 15.50 9.83
C GLU A 239 -20.40 14.63 8.57
N VAL A 240 -21.59 14.31 8.05
CA VAL A 240 -21.71 13.51 6.82
C VAL A 240 -21.94 14.43 5.62
N PRO A 241 -21.06 14.42 4.60
CA PRO A 241 -21.30 15.12 3.34
C PRO A 241 -22.63 14.74 2.72
N PHE A 242 -23.34 15.73 2.17
CA PHE A 242 -24.54 15.50 1.37
C PHE A 242 -24.19 14.69 0.13
N GLY A 243 -25.07 13.77 -0.26
CA GLY A 243 -24.87 12.87 -1.39
C GLY A 243 -25.11 11.40 -1.05
N ASP A 244 -24.74 10.54 -1.97
CA ASP A 244 -24.92 9.09 -1.83
C ASP A 244 -23.85 8.50 -0.91
N ALA A 245 -24.30 7.94 0.20
CA ALA A 245 -23.44 7.31 1.18
C ALA A 245 -23.78 5.82 1.32
N ARG A 246 -22.75 4.99 1.35
CA ARG A 246 -22.86 3.56 1.61
C ARG A 246 -22.78 3.32 3.11
N VAL A 247 -23.85 2.79 3.70
CA VAL A 247 -23.87 2.46 5.13
C VAL A 247 -23.82 0.95 5.34
N THR A 248 -23.00 0.50 6.28
CA THR A 248 -22.84 -0.91 6.66
C THR A 248 -22.81 -1.04 8.17
N ALA A 249 -23.49 -2.03 8.74
CA ALA A 249 -23.46 -2.33 10.17
C ALA A 249 -22.95 -3.74 10.44
N GLN A 250 -22.15 -3.89 11.48
CA GLN A 250 -21.59 -5.16 11.93
C GLN A 250 -21.72 -5.29 13.44
N ALA A 251 -22.19 -6.45 13.91
CA ALA A 251 -22.26 -6.79 15.32
C ALA A 251 -21.79 -8.24 15.54
N ARG A 252 -21.28 -8.54 16.72
CA ARG A 252 -20.85 -9.91 17.08
C ARG A 252 -22.07 -10.83 17.15
N GLY A 253 -21.97 -12.02 16.53
CA GLY A 253 -23.09 -12.97 16.49
C GLY A 253 -24.15 -12.64 15.43
N TYR A 254 -23.88 -11.67 14.55
CA TYR A 254 -24.76 -11.29 13.46
C TYR A 254 -24.03 -11.33 12.12
N VAL A 255 -24.75 -11.66 11.06
CA VAL A 255 -24.28 -11.49 9.68
C VAL A 255 -24.21 -9.99 9.39
N ALA A 256 -23.10 -9.53 8.78
CA ALA A 256 -22.93 -8.12 8.43
C ALA A 256 -24.11 -7.63 7.57
N GLY A 257 -24.75 -6.54 8.01
CA GLY A 257 -25.97 -6.01 7.43
C GLY A 257 -25.74 -5.40 6.06
N GLU A 258 -26.73 -5.59 5.19
CA GLU A 258 -26.62 -5.28 3.76
C GLU A 258 -26.43 -3.79 3.48
N LYS A 259 -25.61 -3.55 2.46
CA LYS A 259 -25.24 -2.27 1.86
C LYS A 259 -26.49 -1.46 1.48
N THR A 260 -26.82 -0.43 2.23
CA THR A 260 -27.83 0.55 1.81
C THR A 260 -27.15 1.82 1.30
N THR A 261 -27.52 2.24 0.09
CA THR A 261 -27.17 3.56 -0.44
C THR A 261 -28.21 4.54 0.08
N HIS A 262 -27.81 5.44 0.97
CA HIS A 262 -28.67 6.50 1.47
C HIS A 262 -28.28 7.82 0.82
N HIS A 263 -29.28 8.48 0.22
CA HIS A 263 -29.14 9.82 -0.30
C HIS A 263 -29.34 10.83 0.83
N ILE A 264 -28.26 11.48 1.27
CA ILE A 264 -28.28 12.46 2.34
C ILE A 264 -28.56 13.83 1.71
N SER A 265 -29.82 14.27 1.77
CA SER A 265 -30.27 15.57 1.20
C SER A 265 -30.89 16.51 2.22
N THR A 266 -30.95 16.12 3.50
CA THR A 266 -31.55 16.90 4.60
C THR A 266 -30.57 17.08 5.76
N THR A 267 -30.82 18.09 6.60
CA THR A 267 -30.01 18.39 7.79
C THR A 267 -29.99 17.25 8.81
N THR A 268 -31.05 16.43 8.84
CA THR A 268 -31.14 15.20 9.63
C THR A 268 -31.80 14.10 8.80
N ALA A 269 -31.09 12.99 8.58
CA ALA A 269 -31.63 11.78 7.96
C ALA A 269 -31.74 10.66 9.00
N GLU A 270 -32.84 9.89 8.98
CA GLU A 270 -33.03 8.72 9.83
C GLU A 270 -32.87 7.42 9.06
N LEU A 271 -32.10 6.47 9.61
CA LEU A 271 -31.82 5.17 9.00
C LEU A 271 -32.02 4.03 10.00
N THR A 272 -32.80 3.02 9.62
CA THR A 272 -32.89 1.75 10.37
C THR A 272 -32.19 0.62 9.62
N LEU A 273 -31.16 0.05 10.23
CA LEU A 273 -30.42 -1.11 9.71
C LEU A 273 -30.87 -2.37 10.44
N ARG A 274 -31.15 -3.45 9.68
CA ARG A 274 -31.57 -4.74 10.22
C ARG A 274 -30.45 -5.76 10.07
N LEU A 275 -30.05 -6.38 11.17
CA LEU A 275 -29.09 -7.49 11.16
C LEU A 275 -29.80 -8.82 11.39
N VAL A 276 -29.26 -9.88 10.77
CA VAL A 276 -29.72 -11.25 10.94
C VAL A 276 -28.73 -11.97 11.85
N GLU A 277 -29.22 -12.70 12.85
CA GLU A 277 -28.37 -13.51 13.72
C GLU A 277 -27.57 -14.52 12.90
N ALA A 278 -26.27 -14.56 13.13
CA ALA A 278 -25.41 -15.59 12.58
C ALA A 278 -25.65 -16.87 13.40
N LEU A 279 -25.90 -17.97 12.70
CA LEU A 279 -25.93 -19.29 13.35
C LEU A 279 -24.60 -19.49 14.08
N PRO A 280 -24.60 -19.82 15.38
CA PRO A 280 -23.35 -19.99 16.12
C PRO A 280 -22.53 -21.14 15.51
N GLU A 281 -21.25 -20.90 15.29
CA GLU A 281 -20.37 -21.87 14.64
C GLU A 281 -20.09 -23.06 15.56
N GLY A 282 -20.06 -24.27 15.01
CA GLY A 282 -19.60 -25.48 15.70
C GLY A 282 -18.15 -25.82 15.34
N GLU A 283 -17.55 -26.76 16.09
CA GLU A 283 -16.16 -27.16 15.90
C GLU A 283 -16.05 -28.64 15.52
N ILE A 284 -15.27 -28.95 14.48
CA ILE A 284 -14.86 -30.31 14.14
C ILE A 284 -13.41 -30.49 14.59
N ARG A 285 -13.19 -31.38 15.55
CA ARG A 285 -11.86 -31.77 16.01
C ARG A 285 -11.56 -33.20 15.57
N GLY A 286 -10.33 -33.49 15.24
CA GLY A 286 -10.01 -34.85 14.82
C GLY A 286 -8.54 -35.18 14.76
N THR A 287 -8.29 -36.48 14.67
CA THR A 287 -6.95 -37.01 14.44
C THR A 287 -6.98 -37.99 13.27
N ILE A 288 -6.03 -37.81 12.35
CA ILE A 288 -5.81 -38.67 11.20
C ILE A 288 -4.55 -39.46 11.44
N ARG A 289 -4.67 -40.78 11.43
CA ARG A 289 -3.58 -41.69 11.75
C ARG A 289 -3.41 -42.74 10.67
N THR A 290 -2.24 -43.34 10.63
CA THR A 290 -2.02 -44.60 9.91
C THR A 290 -2.67 -45.74 10.68
N PHE A 291 -2.94 -46.87 10.03
CA PHE A 291 -3.39 -48.09 10.72
C PHE A 291 -2.41 -48.60 11.81
N ARG A 292 -1.17 -48.08 11.85
CA ARG A 292 -0.18 -48.37 12.91
C ARG A 292 -0.22 -47.36 14.06
N GLY A 293 -1.17 -46.43 14.08
CA GLY A 293 -1.37 -45.44 15.14
C GLY A 293 -0.52 -44.17 15.04
N GLN A 294 0.37 -44.05 14.05
CA GLN A 294 1.17 -42.84 13.84
C GLN A 294 0.33 -41.72 13.20
N GLY A 295 0.49 -40.48 13.66
CA GLY A 295 -0.12 -39.29 13.07
C GLY A 295 0.23 -39.14 11.58
N LEU A 296 -0.73 -38.69 10.78
CA LEU A 296 -0.61 -38.65 9.33
C LEU A 296 -1.10 -37.30 8.77
N PRO A 297 -0.24 -36.49 8.12
CA PRO A 297 -0.68 -35.29 7.42
C PRO A 297 -1.55 -35.67 6.22
N ALA A 298 -2.68 -34.97 6.07
CA ALA A 298 -3.67 -35.24 5.03
C ALA A 298 -4.42 -33.97 4.63
N SER A 299 -4.95 -33.96 3.41
CA SER A 299 -5.88 -32.93 2.93
C SER A 299 -7.33 -33.37 3.19
N LEU A 300 -8.15 -32.45 3.65
CA LEU A 300 -9.58 -32.64 3.90
C LEU A 300 -10.37 -31.72 2.98
N THR A 301 -11.32 -32.27 2.23
CA THR A 301 -12.31 -31.50 1.46
C THR A 301 -13.67 -31.66 2.13
N ILE A 302 -14.34 -30.54 2.40
CA ILE A 302 -15.62 -30.52 3.12
C ILE A 302 -16.73 -30.03 2.19
N ASP A 303 -17.71 -30.89 1.93
CA ASP A 303 -18.89 -30.56 1.14
C ASP A 303 -20.10 -30.32 2.05
N PRO A 304 -20.94 -29.28 1.79
CA PRO A 304 -20.95 -28.40 0.60
C PRO A 304 -20.08 -27.12 0.71
N LEU A 305 -19.20 -27.01 1.72
CA LEU A 305 -18.35 -25.82 1.92
C LEU A 305 -17.37 -25.57 0.76
N GLY A 306 -16.98 -26.60 0.01
CA GLY A 306 -16.07 -26.50 -1.12
C GLY A 306 -14.66 -26.02 -0.75
N LYS A 307 -14.31 -26.07 0.54
CA LYS A 307 -13.01 -25.63 1.06
C LYS A 307 -12.10 -26.83 1.33
N ASN A 308 -10.81 -26.63 1.06
CA ASN A 308 -9.76 -27.59 1.35
C ASN A 308 -9.00 -27.17 2.60
N PHE A 309 -8.83 -28.09 3.53
CA PHE A 309 -8.07 -27.94 4.77
C PHE A 309 -6.95 -28.97 4.83
N THR A 310 -5.96 -28.73 5.69
CA THR A 310 -4.82 -29.64 5.89
C THR A 310 -4.69 -29.98 7.36
N ALA A 311 -4.55 -31.28 7.65
CA ALA A 311 -4.19 -31.74 8.99
C ALA A 311 -2.69 -31.51 9.23
N GLY A 312 -2.34 -31.18 10.47
CA GLY A 312 -0.95 -30.92 10.86
C GLY A 312 -0.04 -32.15 10.74
N PRO A 313 1.28 -31.99 10.96
CA PRO A 313 2.25 -33.08 10.88
C PRO A 313 1.91 -34.29 11.78
N ASP A 314 1.28 -34.02 12.93
CA ASP A 314 0.86 -35.05 13.89
C ASP A 314 -0.53 -35.64 13.58
N GLY A 315 -1.13 -35.25 12.45
CA GLY A 315 -2.45 -35.69 12.01
C GLY A 315 -3.64 -35.01 12.71
N ASN A 316 -3.39 -34.09 13.64
CA ASN A 316 -4.43 -33.35 14.34
C ASN A 316 -5.00 -32.22 13.47
N PHE A 317 -6.30 -31.97 13.58
CA PHE A 317 -6.96 -30.82 12.97
C PHE A 317 -8.12 -30.30 13.85
N ALA A 318 -8.39 -29.00 13.73
CA ALA A 318 -9.51 -28.32 14.35
C ALA A 318 -10.08 -27.32 13.34
N LEU A 319 -11.39 -27.38 13.11
CA LEU A 319 -12.10 -26.63 12.07
C LEU A 319 -13.35 -26.00 12.65
N ILE A 320 -13.52 -24.71 12.43
CA ILE A 320 -14.75 -24.01 12.80
C ILE A 320 -15.65 -23.96 11.56
N VAL A 321 -16.86 -24.49 11.68
CA VAL A 321 -17.84 -24.56 10.58
C VAL A 321 -19.24 -24.22 11.10
N PRO A 322 -20.13 -23.68 10.26
CA PRO A 322 -21.53 -23.51 10.63
C PRO A 322 -22.18 -24.84 11.08
N PRO A 323 -23.27 -24.81 11.85
CA PRO A 323 -23.99 -26.02 12.20
C PRO A 323 -24.64 -26.61 10.95
N GLY A 324 -24.51 -27.92 10.76
CA GLY A 324 -24.92 -28.57 9.52
C GLY A 324 -24.41 -30.00 9.38
N THR A 325 -24.88 -30.68 8.33
CA THR A 325 -24.37 -32.00 7.95
C THR A 325 -23.35 -31.86 6.84
N TYR A 326 -22.17 -32.43 7.05
CA TYR A 326 -21.04 -32.33 6.14
C TYR A 326 -20.57 -33.70 5.68
N GLU A 327 -20.08 -33.77 4.45
CA GLU A 327 -19.28 -34.89 3.95
C GLU A 327 -17.82 -34.45 3.86
N ILE A 328 -16.96 -35.16 4.58
CA ILE A 328 -15.53 -34.86 4.67
C ILE A 328 -14.78 -35.97 3.94
N THR A 329 -14.08 -35.59 2.87
CA THR A 329 -13.20 -36.49 2.12
C THR A 329 -11.76 -36.24 2.53
N ILE A 330 -11.13 -37.26 3.11
CA ILE A 330 -9.75 -37.23 3.60
C ILE A 330 -8.84 -37.92 2.58
N GLN A 331 -7.76 -37.25 2.18
CA GLN A 331 -6.77 -37.73 1.22
C GLN A 331 -5.35 -37.54 1.74
N ALA A 332 -4.53 -38.60 1.67
CA ALA A 332 -3.11 -38.53 1.99
C ALA A 332 -2.28 -39.26 0.93
N LYS A 333 -1.07 -38.75 0.63
CA LYS A 333 -0.18 -39.31 -0.39
C LYS A 333 0.22 -40.74 -0.02
N GLY A 334 -0.06 -41.70 -0.91
CA GLY A 334 0.22 -43.13 -0.69
C GLY A 334 -0.84 -43.89 0.13
N TYR A 335 -1.96 -43.24 0.49
CA TYR A 335 -3.07 -43.85 1.25
C TYR A 335 -4.38 -43.82 0.47
N ARG A 336 -5.28 -44.77 0.78
CA ARG A 336 -6.65 -44.79 0.23
C ARG A 336 -7.43 -43.62 0.85
N SER A 337 -8.15 -42.89 0.02
CA SER A 337 -9.04 -41.83 0.50
C SER A 337 -10.23 -42.42 1.26
N GLN A 338 -10.74 -41.69 2.24
CA GLN A 338 -11.97 -42.04 2.95
C GLN A 338 -12.90 -40.84 2.98
N THR A 339 -14.20 -41.09 2.89
CA THR A 339 -15.25 -40.08 3.05
C THR A 339 -16.07 -40.40 4.28
N ARG A 340 -16.35 -39.38 5.10
CA ARG A 340 -17.09 -39.49 6.35
C ARG A 340 -18.18 -38.43 6.41
N ARG A 341 -19.39 -38.85 6.75
CA ARG A 341 -20.52 -37.95 6.97
C ARG A 341 -20.67 -37.70 8.46
N LEU A 342 -20.77 -36.44 8.86
CA LEU A 342 -20.98 -36.04 10.26
C LEU A 342 -21.92 -34.84 10.35
N THR A 343 -22.59 -34.72 11.49
CA THR A 343 -23.43 -33.59 11.82
C THR A 343 -22.74 -32.75 12.89
N VAL A 344 -22.67 -31.44 12.66
CA VAL A 344 -22.16 -30.46 13.60
C VAL A 344 -23.36 -29.76 14.22
N GLU A 345 -23.50 -29.92 15.53
CA GLU A 345 -24.53 -29.24 16.31
C GLU A 345 -24.12 -27.80 16.61
N ASN A 346 -25.10 -26.98 16.95
CA ASN A 346 -24.89 -25.60 17.33
C ASN A 346 -24.02 -25.53 18.60
N GLU A 347 -22.92 -24.76 18.56
CA GLU A 347 -21.89 -24.68 19.62
C GLU A 347 -21.31 -26.05 20.03
N GLY A 348 -21.50 -27.08 19.20
CA GLY A 348 -21.08 -28.45 19.46
C GLY A 348 -19.65 -28.73 19.01
N VAL A 349 -18.97 -29.64 19.72
CA VAL A 349 -17.68 -30.18 19.30
C VAL A 349 -17.90 -31.59 18.76
N THR A 350 -17.78 -31.75 17.43
CA THR A 350 -17.86 -33.07 16.79
C THR A 350 -16.45 -33.63 16.60
N VAL A 351 -16.21 -34.83 17.15
CA VAL A 351 -14.90 -35.50 17.04
C VAL A 351 -14.88 -36.50 15.89
N LEU A 352 -13.89 -36.36 15.00
CA LEU A 352 -13.66 -37.24 13.87
C LEU A 352 -12.26 -37.88 13.93
N ASN A 353 -12.19 -39.15 14.27
CA ASN A 353 -10.95 -39.93 14.21
C ASN A 353 -10.95 -40.84 12.98
N VAL A 354 -9.87 -40.81 12.21
CA VAL A 354 -9.77 -41.55 10.94
C VAL A 354 -8.43 -42.27 10.83
N ASP A 355 -8.50 -43.58 10.62
CA ASP A 355 -7.33 -44.41 10.31
C ASP A 355 -7.28 -44.72 8.80
N LEU A 356 -6.21 -44.27 8.14
CA LEU A 356 -5.99 -44.51 6.72
C LEU A 356 -5.12 -45.75 6.48
N ARG A 357 -5.49 -46.51 5.43
CA ARG A 357 -4.74 -47.68 4.94
C ARG A 357 -3.93 -47.30 3.70
N ARG A 358 -2.72 -47.86 3.58
CA ARG A 358 -1.88 -47.69 2.37
C ARG A 358 -2.59 -48.27 1.14
N ARG A 359 -2.32 -47.69 -0.02
CA ARG A 359 -2.92 -48.12 -1.29
C ARG A 359 -2.48 -49.51 -1.71
#